data_AF-A0A9E7W666-F1
#
_entry.id   AF-A0A9E7W666-F1
#
_cell.length_a   1.000
_cell.length_b   1.000
_cell.length_c   1.000
_cell.angle_alpha   90.00
_cell.angle_beta   90.00
_cell.angle_gamma   90.00
#
_symmetry.space_group_name_H-M   'P 1'
#
loop_
_entity.id
_entity.type
_entity.pdbx_description
1 polymer ?
#
loop_
_entity_poly.entity_id
_entity_poly.type
_entity_poly.pdbx_seq_one_letter_code
_entity_poly.pdbx_strand_id
1 'polypeptide(L)'
;MAFYHTQSEVRLAVTRFLEVAYNTDGEVTSRLLKSTGPVTVAVDHHGNASISGNAGRLTFSVSEALQDLGMQLRVADVSMHVDDEGMIEFTANFRFLRAASASTRGRIDVEKLITSCSGLLCRAARALKGAGAARDKQLQEALQ
;
A
#
# COMPACT_ATOMS: atom_id res chain seq x y z
N MET A 1 21.13 7.61 -13.26
CA MET A 1 20.72 7.03 -11.97
C MET A 1 19.83 5.83 -12.23
N ALA A 2 20.29 4.64 -11.86
CA ALA A 2 19.51 3.41 -11.88
C ALA A 2 18.77 3.31 -10.54
N PHE A 3 17.44 3.32 -10.57
CA PHE A 3 16.61 3.14 -9.39
C PHE A 3 16.54 1.63 -9.10
N TYR A 4 17.31 1.17 -8.13
CA TYR A 4 17.18 -0.18 -7.59
C TYR A 4 16.10 -0.14 -6.51
N HIS A 5 14.87 -0.53 -6.88
CA HIS A 5 13.78 -0.54 -5.93
C HIS A 5 14.00 -1.66 -4.90
N THR A 6 14.34 -1.27 -3.67
CA THR A 6 14.59 -2.20 -2.56
C THR A 6 13.29 -2.85 -2.07
N GLN A 7 13.36 -4.02 -1.43
CA GLN A 7 12.17 -4.67 -0.84
C GLN A 7 11.41 -3.74 0.11
N SER A 8 12.13 -2.84 0.80
CA SER A 8 11.57 -1.82 1.69
C SER A 8 10.74 -0.78 0.94
N GLU A 9 11.16 -0.33 -0.24
CA GLU A 9 10.40 0.60 -1.08
C GLU A 9 9.11 -0.02 -1.60
N VAL A 10 9.16 -1.29 -2.00
CA VAL A 10 7.97 -2.03 -2.46
C VAL A 10 6.95 -2.16 -1.33
N ARG A 11 7.43 -2.48 -0.11
CA ARG A 11 6.59 -2.57 1.09
C ARG A 11 5.99 -1.22 1.46
N LEU A 12 6.79 -0.16 1.38
CA LEU A 12 6.33 1.21 1.58
C LEU A 12 5.25 1.60 0.55
N ALA A 13 5.41 1.25 -0.72
CA ALA A 13 4.43 1.51 -1.77
C ALA A 13 3.10 0.78 -1.49
N VAL A 14 3.13 -0.50 -1.11
CA VAL A 14 1.93 -1.25 -0.71
C VAL A 14 1.23 -0.57 0.46
N THR A 15 1.97 -0.18 1.50
CA THR A 15 1.41 0.57 2.63
C THR A 15 0.78 1.89 2.21
N ARG A 16 1.41 2.62 1.27
CA ARG A 16 0.84 3.86 0.70
C ARG A 16 -0.45 3.62 -0.06
N PHE A 17 -0.55 2.54 -0.83
CA PHE A 17 -1.79 2.21 -1.53
C PHE A 17 -2.94 1.97 -0.56
N LEU A 18 -2.69 1.21 0.51
CA LEU A 18 -3.67 1.00 1.57
C LEU A 18 -4.04 2.31 2.26
N GLU A 19 -3.07 3.17 2.56
CA GLU A 19 -3.31 4.49 3.16
C GLU A 19 -4.22 5.37 2.30
N VAL A 20 -3.96 5.44 1.00
CA VAL A 20 -4.80 6.21 0.06
C VAL A 20 -6.20 5.61 -0.07
N ALA A 21 -6.32 4.28 -0.14
CA ALA A 21 -7.61 3.60 -0.19
C ALA A 21 -8.45 3.95 1.05
N TYR A 22 -7.86 3.86 2.23
CA TYR A 22 -8.51 4.21 3.47
C TYR A 22 -8.92 5.69 3.57
N ASN A 23 -8.08 6.62 3.08
CA ASN A 23 -8.42 8.05 3.04
C ASN A 23 -9.53 8.35 2.02
N THR A 24 -9.65 7.52 0.98
CA THR A 24 -10.71 7.64 -0.04
C THR A 24 -12.04 7.12 0.51
N ASP A 25 -12.04 5.91 1.09
CA ASP A 25 -13.21 5.32 1.74
C ASP A 25 -12.76 4.32 2.81
N GLY A 26 -12.72 4.79 4.06
CA GLY A 26 -12.27 3.99 5.19
C GLY A 26 -13.22 2.86 5.57
N GLU A 27 -14.52 2.99 5.30
CA GLU A 27 -15.51 1.97 5.62
C GLU A 27 -15.43 0.80 4.63
N VAL A 28 -15.37 1.08 3.33
CA VAL A 28 -15.19 0.05 2.29
C VAL A 28 -13.83 -0.59 2.42
N THR A 29 -12.76 0.19 2.63
CA THR A 29 -11.40 -0.36 2.79
C THR A 29 -11.30 -1.25 4.02
N SER A 30 -11.89 -0.84 5.16
CA SER A 30 -11.96 -1.68 6.37
C SER A 30 -12.69 -2.99 6.11
N ARG A 31 -13.83 -2.96 5.41
CA ARG A 31 -14.59 -4.16 5.07
C ARG A 31 -13.79 -5.11 4.18
N LEU A 32 -13.07 -4.57 3.20
CA LEU A 32 -12.20 -5.35 2.31
C LEU A 32 -11.03 -6.00 3.04
N LEU A 33 -10.40 -5.29 3.98
CA LEU A 33 -9.25 -5.81 4.72
C LEU A 33 -9.63 -6.71 5.91
N LYS A 34 -10.89 -6.65 6.37
CA LYS A 34 -11.44 -7.54 7.39
C LYS A 34 -12.17 -8.76 6.81
N SER A 35 -12.47 -8.76 5.51
CA SER A 35 -13.10 -9.91 4.87
C SER A 35 -12.04 -10.99 4.64
N THR A 36 -12.21 -12.14 5.28
CA THR A 36 -11.40 -13.33 5.00
C THR A 36 -11.43 -13.67 3.51
N GLY A 37 -10.27 -14.05 2.96
CA GLY A 37 -10.14 -14.47 1.56
C GLY A 37 -9.23 -13.56 0.73
N PRO A 38 -9.25 -13.73 -0.61
CA PRO A 38 -8.34 -13.02 -1.50
C PRO A 38 -8.75 -11.56 -1.67
N VAL A 39 -7.76 -10.66 -1.57
CA VAL A 39 -7.88 -9.24 -1.87
C VAL A 39 -6.80 -8.86 -2.89
N THR A 40 -7.16 -8.12 -3.92
CA THR A 40 -6.21 -7.69 -4.96
C THR A 40 -6.16 -6.17 -5.03
N VAL A 41 -4.95 -5.61 -5.09
CA VAL A 41 -4.70 -4.21 -5.47
C VAL A 41 -4.03 -4.21 -6.84
N ALA A 42 -4.65 -3.53 -7.80
CA ALA A 42 -4.09 -3.32 -9.12
C ALA A 42 -3.89 -1.82 -9.35
N VAL A 43 -2.73 -1.43 -9.88
CA VAL A 43 -2.39 -0.04 -10.23
C VAL A 43 -2.00 0.03 -11.69
N ASP A 44 -2.63 0.92 -12.45
CA ASP A 44 -2.32 1.13 -13.86
C ASP A 44 -1.22 2.18 -14.10
N HIS A 45 -0.88 2.39 -15.36
CA HIS A 45 0.16 3.32 -15.80
C HIS A 45 -0.23 4.82 -15.67
N HIS A 46 -1.49 5.12 -15.39
CA HIS A 46 -1.96 6.46 -15.05
C HIS A 46 -1.93 6.71 -13.54
N GLY A 47 -1.66 5.67 -12.74
CA GLY A 47 -1.74 5.71 -11.29
C GLY A 47 -3.16 5.54 -10.76
N ASN A 48 -4.10 5.04 -11.56
CA ASN A 48 -5.39 4.59 -11.04
C ASN A 48 -5.19 3.24 -10.36
N ALA A 49 -5.55 3.18 -9.09
CA ALA A 49 -5.53 1.99 -8.28
C ALA A 49 -6.94 1.45 -8.06
N SER A 50 -7.08 0.14 -7.95
CA SER A 50 -8.29 -0.47 -7.42
C SER A 50 -7.96 -1.58 -6.45
N ILE A 51 -8.64 -1.56 -5.29
CA ILE A 51 -8.64 -2.65 -4.32
C ILE A 51 -9.96 -3.41 -4.45
N SER A 52 -9.90 -4.73 -4.51
CA SER A 52 -11.06 -5.59 -4.73
C SER A 52 -10.95 -6.89 -3.96
N GLY A 53 -12.07 -7.40 -3.49
CA GLY A 53 -12.16 -8.65 -2.73
C GLY A 53 -13.61 -9.05 -2.52
N ASN A 54 -13.84 -10.00 -1.61
CA ASN A 54 -15.17 -10.53 -1.34
C ASN A 54 -16.17 -9.46 -0.85
N ALA A 55 -15.69 -8.45 -0.11
CA ALA A 55 -16.53 -7.38 0.41
C ALA A 55 -16.78 -6.22 -0.56
N GLY A 56 -16.28 -6.29 -1.81
CA GLY A 56 -16.55 -5.29 -2.85
C GLY A 56 -15.33 -4.80 -3.61
N ARG A 57 -15.40 -3.57 -4.12
CA ARG A 57 -14.31 -2.92 -4.86
C ARG A 57 -14.30 -1.42 -4.57
N LEU A 58 -13.10 -0.86 -4.41
CA LEU A 58 -12.84 0.57 -4.33
C LEU A 58 -11.80 0.95 -5.39
N THR A 59 -12.01 2.07 -6.07
CA THR A 59 -11.07 2.64 -7.03
C THR A 59 -10.64 4.02 -6.54
N PHE A 60 -9.35 4.33 -6.64
CA PHE A 60 -8.73 5.52 -6.10
C PHE A 60 -7.49 5.89 -6.92
N SER A 61 -6.97 7.11 -6.78
CA SER A 61 -5.74 7.53 -7.48
C SER A 61 -4.55 7.49 -6.52
N VAL A 62 -3.45 6.88 -6.95
CA VAL A 62 -2.17 6.83 -6.22
C VAL A 62 -1.07 7.62 -6.93
N SER A 63 -1.40 8.39 -7.96
CA SER A 63 -0.42 9.10 -8.79
C SER A 63 0.46 10.04 -7.95
N GLU A 64 -0.11 10.79 -7.01
CA GLU A 64 0.65 11.66 -6.09
C GLU A 64 1.54 10.84 -5.15
N ALA A 65 1.01 9.76 -4.57
CA ALA A 65 1.79 8.90 -3.66
C ALA A 65 2.99 8.23 -4.38
N LEU A 66 2.85 7.88 -5.66
CA LEU A 66 3.94 7.34 -6.47
C LEU A 66 4.98 8.40 -6.83
N GLN A 67 4.55 9.64 -7.08
CA GLN A 67 5.45 10.77 -7.33
C GLN A 67 6.30 11.09 -6.09
N ASP A 68 5.69 11.11 -4.91
CA ASP A 68 6.38 11.32 -3.62
C ASP A 68 7.48 10.28 -3.37
N LEU A 69 7.26 9.04 -3.82
CA LEU A 69 8.22 7.95 -3.71
C LEU A 69 9.28 7.95 -4.82
N GLY A 70 9.20 8.88 -5.78
CA GLY A 70 10.07 8.91 -6.96
C GLY A 70 9.92 7.68 -7.86
N MET A 71 8.80 6.95 -7.75
CA MET A 71 8.57 5.69 -8.44
C MET A 71 7.88 5.91 -9.78
N GLN A 72 8.52 5.49 -10.86
CA GLN A 72 7.94 5.50 -12.21
C GLN A 72 7.34 4.13 -12.54
N LEU A 73 6.14 3.90 -12.00
CA LEU A 73 5.41 2.66 -12.13
C LEU A 73 4.68 2.56 -13.47
N ARG A 74 4.75 1.39 -14.13
CA ARG A 74 3.92 1.05 -15.28
C ARG A 74 2.67 0.29 -14.84
N VAL A 75 2.85 -0.70 -13.98
CA VAL A 75 1.75 -1.47 -13.38
C VAL A 75 2.23 -2.06 -12.07
N ALA A 76 1.35 -2.15 -11.08
CA ALA A 76 1.55 -2.98 -9.90
C ALA A 76 0.36 -3.90 -9.68
N ASP A 77 0.65 -5.13 -9.29
CA ASP A 77 -0.33 -6.14 -8.90
C ASP A 77 0.06 -6.68 -7.53
N VAL A 78 -0.79 -6.46 -6.54
CA VAL A 78 -0.64 -6.94 -5.17
C VAL A 78 -1.74 -7.92 -4.89
N SER A 79 -1.37 -9.17 -4.65
CA SER A 79 -2.29 -10.20 -4.17
C SER A 79 -2.12 -10.34 -2.67
N MET A 80 -3.22 -10.24 -1.95
CA MET A 80 -3.29 -10.29 -0.49
C MET A 80 -4.24 -11.41 -0.07
N HIS A 81 -3.91 -12.07 1.02
CA HIS A 81 -4.77 -13.04 1.68
C HIS A 81 -4.88 -12.65 3.15
N VAL A 82 -6.11 -12.40 3.60
CA VAL A 82 -6.41 -12.15 5.01
C VAL A 82 -6.78 -13.50 5.64
N ASP A 83 -6.01 -13.92 6.65
CA ASP A 83 -6.33 -15.10 7.44
C ASP A 83 -7.28 -14.81 8.62
N ASP A 84 -7.72 -15.87 9.29
CA ASP A 84 -8.67 -15.78 10.41
C ASP A 84 -8.08 -15.12 11.67
N GLU A 85 -6.75 -14.99 11.74
CA GLU A 85 -6.03 -14.28 12.81
C GLU A 85 -5.83 -12.80 12.49
N GLY A 86 -6.31 -12.33 11.33
CA GLY A 86 -6.18 -10.93 10.90
C GLY A 86 -4.80 -10.57 10.37
N MET A 87 -4.02 -11.56 9.93
CA MET A 87 -2.76 -11.33 9.23
C MET A 87 -3.00 -11.28 7.73
N ILE A 88 -2.44 -10.26 7.07
CA ILE A 88 -2.35 -10.19 5.61
C ILE A 88 -1.02 -10.75 5.17
N GLU A 89 -1.06 -11.87 4.46
CA GLU A 89 0.04 -12.28 3.59
C GLU A 89 -0.12 -11.60 2.25
N PHE A 90 0.95 -10.99 1.73
CA PHE A 90 0.90 -10.34 0.43
C PHE A 90 2.06 -10.73 -0.47
N THR A 91 1.78 -10.80 -1.77
CA THR A 91 2.75 -10.86 -2.85
C THR A 91 2.52 -9.67 -3.74
N ALA A 92 3.54 -8.84 -3.92
CA ALA A 92 3.46 -7.63 -4.72
C ALA A 92 4.43 -7.71 -5.90
N ASN A 93 3.93 -7.42 -7.10
CA ASN A 93 4.69 -7.40 -8.34
C ASN A 93 4.59 -6.00 -8.94
N PHE A 94 5.74 -5.34 -9.10
CA PHE A 94 5.84 -4.01 -9.66
C PHE A 94 6.61 -4.09 -10.97
N ARG A 95 6.07 -3.47 -12.02
CA ARG A 95 6.77 -3.26 -13.30
C ARG A 95 6.99 -1.78 -13.50
N PHE A 96 8.24 -1.37 -13.65
CA PHE A 96 8.64 0.02 -13.82
C PHE A 96 8.77 0.38 -15.30
N LEU A 97 8.65 1.66 -15.65
CA LEU A 97 8.72 2.11 -17.05
C LEU A 97 10.05 1.77 -17.75
N ARG A 98 11.15 1.63 -17.00
CA ARG A 98 12.49 1.31 -17.52
C ARG A 98 12.80 -0.20 -17.59
N ALA A 99 11.79 -1.05 -17.76
CA ALA A 99 11.91 -2.51 -17.84
C ALA A 99 12.50 -3.20 -16.60
N ALA A 100 12.65 -2.50 -15.47
CA ALA A 100 12.90 -3.14 -14.19
C ALA A 100 11.60 -3.72 -13.63
N SER A 101 11.68 -4.90 -13.02
CA SER A 101 10.58 -5.48 -12.24
C SER A 101 11.06 -5.80 -10.84
N ALA A 102 10.22 -5.55 -9.84
CA ALA A 102 10.47 -5.95 -8.47
C ALA A 102 9.30 -6.80 -7.98
N SER A 103 9.62 -7.90 -7.30
CA SER A 103 8.64 -8.72 -6.61
C SER A 103 9.02 -8.83 -5.14
N THR A 104 8.06 -8.67 -4.24
CA THR A 104 8.26 -8.92 -2.82
C THR A 104 7.13 -9.74 -2.25
N ARG A 105 7.42 -10.48 -1.19
CA ARG A 105 6.43 -11.12 -0.34
C ARG A 105 6.60 -10.63 1.07
N GLY A 106 5.51 -10.50 1.80
CA GLY A 106 5.58 -10.09 3.19
C GLY A 106 4.30 -10.41 3.94
N ARG A 107 4.35 -10.14 5.23
CA ARG A 107 3.20 -10.18 6.12
C ARG A 107 2.97 -8.81 6.73
N ILE A 108 1.70 -8.47 6.94
CA ILE A 108 1.23 -7.25 7.60
C ILE A 108 0.12 -7.67 8.57
N ASP A 109 0.29 -7.36 9.84
CA ASP A 109 -0.76 -7.52 10.84
C ASP A 109 -1.82 -6.42 10.62
N VAL A 110 -3.04 -6.80 10.27
CA VAL A 110 -4.12 -5.85 9.92
C VAL A 110 -4.55 -5.07 11.15
N GLU A 111 -4.63 -5.73 12.29
CA GLU A 111 -4.97 -5.07 13.54
C GLU A 111 -3.89 -4.04 13.86
N LYS A 112 -2.60 -4.36 13.80
CA LYS A 112 -1.51 -3.38 13.96
C LYS A 112 -1.47 -2.34 12.85
N LEU A 113 -1.85 -2.66 11.62
CA LEU A 113 -1.91 -1.67 10.54
C LEU A 113 -3.00 -0.63 10.83
N ILE A 114 -4.18 -1.08 11.25
CA ILE A 114 -5.31 -0.23 11.62
C ILE A 114 -5.04 0.50 12.94
N THR A 115 -4.43 -0.18 13.92
CA THR A 115 -4.26 0.28 15.31
C THR A 115 -2.95 1.02 15.60
N SER A 116 -1.82 0.66 15.00
CA SER A 116 -0.64 1.56 14.99
C SER A 116 -0.98 2.90 14.34
N CYS A 117 -2.05 2.89 13.54
CA CYS A 117 -2.63 4.07 12.94
C CYS A 117 -3.90 4.56 13.65
N SER A 118 -4.44 3.95 14.72
CA SER A 118 -5.73 4.27 15.36
C SER A 118 -5.66 5.46 16.33
N GLY A 119 -5.52 6.70 15.88
CA GLY A 119 -6.75 7.49 15.68
C GLY A 119 -7.36 7.42 14.26
N LEU A 120 -6.84 6.48 13.46
CA LEU A 120 -7.17 5.86 12.18
C LEU A 120 -6.49 6.52 10.98
N LEU A 121 -5.41 5.91 10.47
CA LEU A 121 -4.44 6.58 9.57
C LEU A 121 -4.09 7.98 10.06
N CYS A 122 -4.03 8.16 11.39
CA CYS A 122 -4.51 9.39 12.02
C CYS A 122 -3.63 10.63 11.85
N ARG A 123 -2.53 10.48 11.12
CA ARG A 123 -1.70 11.59 10.66
C ARG A 123 -1.29 11.46 9.19
N ALA A 124 -1.82 10.48 8.44
CA ALA A 124 -1.80 10.47 6.96
C ALA A 124 -2.30 11.81 6.40
N ALA A 125 -3.31 12.37 7.08
CA ALA A 125 -3.92 13.67 6.78
C ALA A 125 -3.31 14.89 7.51
N ARG A 126 -2.41 14.73 8.50
CA ARG A 126 -1.77 15.89 9.16
C ARG A 126 -0.47 16.35 8.48
N ALA A 127 0.15 15.51 7.63
CA ALA A 127 1.52 15.72 7.15
C ALA A 127 1.71 15.85 5.62
N LEU A 128 0.67 15.67 4.79
CA LEU A 128 0.68 16.15 3.39
C LEU A 128 0.68 17.69 3.28
N LYS A 129 0.69 18.39 4.43
CA LYS A 129 0.83 19.85 4.57
C LYS A 129 2.18 20.29 5.19
N GLY A 130 3.16 19.38 5.40
CA GLY A 130 4.33 19.58 6.30
C GLY A 130 5.76 19.47 5.71
N ALA A 131 6.42 18.30 5.71
CA ALA A 131 7.85 18.17 5.33
C ALA A 131 8.30 16.70 5.15
N GLY A 132 8.83 16.35 3.97
CA GLY A 132 9.20 14.99 3.56
C GLY A 132 10.57 14.46 4.01
N ALA A 133 10.85 14.35 5.33
CA ALA A 133 12.16 13.81 5.78
C ALA A 133 12.15 12.83 6.96
N ALA A 134 11.13 12.83 7.83
CA ALA A 134 11.16 12.02 9.07
C ALA A 134 10.52 10.62 8.94
N ARG A 135 9.93 10.30 7.78
CA ARG A 135 9.03 9.16 7.61
C ARG A 135 9.74 7.82 7.33
N ASP A 136 10.99 7.85 6.87
CA ASP A 136 11.72 6.62 6.50
C ASP A 136 12.18 5.81 7.72
N LYS A 137 12.43 6.45 8.87
CA LYS A 137 13.04 5.78 10.02
C LYS A 137 12.05 4.94 10.83
N GLN A 138 10.84 5.45 11.09
CA GLN A 138 9.81 4.70 11.83
C GLN A 138 9.14 3.61 10.98
N LEU A 139 9.03 3.82 9.67
CA LEU A 139 8.61 2.77 8.74
C LEU A 139 9.70 1.71 8.56
N GLN A 140 10.99 2.06 8.58
CA GLN A 140 12.06 1.05 8.64
C GLN A 140 12.00 0.22 9.92
N GLU A 141 11.77 0.84 11.07
CA GLU A 141 11.68 0.14 12.37
C GLU A 141 10.47 -0.80 12.47
N ALA A 142 9.33 -0.44 11.87
CA ALA A 142 8.14 -1.30 11.85
C ALA A 142 8.17 -2.41 10.78
N LEU A 143 9.13 -2.34 9.84
CA LEU A 143 9.29 -3.29 8.75
C LEU A 143 10.51 -4.22 8.93
N GLN A 144 11.22 -4.14 10.06
CA GLN A 144 12.24 -5.12 10.48
C GLN A 144 11.61 -6.35 11.14
#